data_AF-A0A497MPI7-F1
#
_entry.id   AF-A0A497MPI7-F1
#
_cell.length_a   1.000
_cell.length_b   1.000
_cell.length_c   1.000
_cell.angle_alpha   90.00
_cell.angle_beta   90.00
_cell.angle_gamma   90.00
#
_symmetry.space_group_name_H-M   'P 1'
#
loop_
_entity.id
_entity.type
_entity.pdbx_description
1 polymer ?
#
loop_
_entity_poly.entity_id
_entity_poly.type
_entity_poly.pdbx_seq_one_letter_code
_entity_poly.pdbx_strand_id
1 'polypeptide(L)'
;MVFLALESVRAAKAIERLASGPLGRVLASRGVSVLGLVGAALALILLVTPLVQYALNPRLLEAVRSFFAEHPLHGALMVPGMDPMVPLVPGWIALIMTLSIHEISHAVAAARLGAGEPRAVGALFLGPIPVAGYVDVNPSFIKSRKGLDVVAAGVGSNILLALLCWLILSVYALLRGL
;
A
#
# COMPACT_ATOMS: atom_id res chain seq x y z
N MET A 1 23.29 -13.73 -4.64
CA MET A 1 22.10 -12.87 -4.86
C MET A 1 22.58 -11.45 -4.93
N VAL A 2 22.25 -10.71 -6.00
CA VAL A 2 22.61 -9.29 -6.15
C VAL A 2 21.43 -8.46 -5.68
N PHE A 3 21.63 -7.68 -4.62
CA PHE A 3 20.71 -6.62 -4.20
C PHE A 3 21.13 -5.34 -4.91
N LEU A 4 20.21 -4.73 -5.66
CA LEU A 4 20.42 -3.45 -6.32
C LEU A 4 19.52 -2.41 -5.67
N ALA A 5 20.12 -1.34 -5.16
CA ALA A 5 19.41 -0.15 -4.72
C ALA A 5 19.60 0.96 -5.77
N LEU A 6 18.50 1.50 -6.27
CA LEU A 6 18.50 2.67 -7.14
C LEU A 6 17.90 3.83 -6.37
N GLU A 7 18.62 4.95 -6.30
CA GLU A 7 18.20 6.13 -5.55
C GLU A 7 18.20 7.39 -6.41
N SER A 8 17.27 8.30 -6.13
CA SER A 8 17.14 9.57 -6.84
C SER A 8 16.75 10.71 -5.91
N VAL A 9 17.67 11.66 -5.74
CA VAL A 9 17.42 12.94 -5.05
C VAL A 9 16.50 13.85 -5.88
N ARG A 10 16.55 13.73 -7.22
CA ARG A 10 15.67 14.52 -8.11
C ARG A 10 14.21 14.14 -7.92
N ALA A 11 13.92 12.85 -7.73
CA ALA A 11 12.59 12.36 -7.42
C ALA A 11 12.07 12.91 -6.09
N ALA A 12 12.93 13.02 -5.07
CA ALA A 12 12.55 13.62 -3.78
C ALA A 12 12.10 15.09 -3.93
N LYS A 13 12.81 15.90 -4.74
CA LYS A 13 12.38 17.28 -5.06
C LYS A 13 11.04 17.32 -5.79
N ALA A 14 10.73 16.33 -6.62
CA ALA A 14 9.42 16.24 -7.27
C ALA A 14 8.29 15.96 -6.26
N ILE A 15 8.55 15.11 -5.27
CA ILE A 15 7.61 14.86 -4.15
C ILE A 15 7.36 16.14 -3.34
N GLU A 16 8.40 16.93 -3.07
CA GLU A 16 8.26 18.20 -2.36
C GLU A 16 7.37 19.20 -3.13
N ARG A 17 7.53 19.28 -4.46
CA ARG A 17 6.64 20.07 -5.33
C ARG A 17 5.21 19.52 -5.33
N LEU A 18 5.04 18.21 -5.33
CA LEU A 18 3.72 17.58 -5.21
C LEU A 18 3.06 17.93 -3.88
N ALA A 19 3.84 17.97 -2.80
CA ALA A 19 3.38 18.26 -1.46
C ALA A 19 2.87 19.70 -1.31
N SER A 20 3.44 20.68 -2.02
CA SER A 20 2.96 22.07 -1.99
C SER A 20 1.66 22.26 -2.79
N GLY A 21 1.42 21.43 -3.80
CA GLY A 21 0.26 21.51 -4.70
C GLY A 21 -1.10 21.04 -4.11
N PRO A 22 -2.16 21.03 -4.95
CA PRO A 22 -3.49 20.57 -4.57
C PRO A 22 -3.55 19.09 -4.18
N LEU A 23 -2.82 18.23 -4.90
CA LEU A 23 -2.71 16.81 -4.58
C LEU A 23 -2.09 16.61 -3.19
N GLY A 24 -1.04 17.37 -2.85
CA GLY A 24 -0.46 17.36 -1.52
C GLY A 24 -1.46 17.70 -0.42
N ARG A 25 -2.40 18.63 -0.69
CA ARG A 25 -3.48 18.97 0.25
C ARG A 25 -4.43 17.80 0.51
N VAL A 26 -4.77 17.05 -0.54
CA VAL A 26 -5.64 15.88 -0.42
C VAL A 26 -4.92 14.75 0.32
N LEU A 27 -3.70 14.43 -0.09
CA LEU A 27 -2.92 13.32 0.49
C LEU A 27 -2.56 13.54 1.96
N ALA A 28 -2.34 14.80 2.39
CA ALA A 28 -2.11 15.13 3.79
C ALA A 28 -3.39 15.54 4.55
N SER A 29 -4.57 15.33 3.95
CA SER A 29 -5.84 15.72 4.59
C SER A 29 -6.19 14.78 5.75
N ARG A 30 -6.92 15.31 6.73
CA ARG A 30 -7.47 14.50 7.83
C ARG A 30 -8.35 13.36 7.34
N GLY A 31 -9.09 13.56 6.25
CA GLY A 31 -9.93 12.51 5.65
C GLY A 31 -9.10 11.31 5.20
N VAL A 32 -7.99 11.54 4.51
CA VAL A 32 -7.07 10.46 4.09
C VAL A 32 -6.45 9.76 5.29
N SER A 33 -6.01 10.49 6.31
CA SER A 33 -5.47 9.86 7.53
C SER A 33 -6.52 9.02 8.27
N VAL A 34 -7.76 9.50 8.40
CA VAL A 34 -8.85 8.72 9.00
C VAL A 34 -9.18 7.47 8.18
N LEU A 35 -9.25 7.58 6.86
CA LEU A 35 -9.43 6.42 5.97
C LEU A 35 -8.32 5.40 6.17
N GLY A 36 -7.06 5.86 6.28
CA GLY A 36 -5.92 4.99 6.53
C GLY A 36 -6.01 4.25 7.86
N LEU A 37 -6.40 4.94 8.94
CA LEU A 37 -6.55 4.31 10.27
C LEU A 37 -7.71 3.32 10.32
N VAL A 38 -8.86 3.66 9.73
CA VAL A 38 -10.01 2.74 9.61
C VAL A 38 -9.63 1.53 8.77
N GLY A 39 -8.93 1.74 7.65
CA GLY A 39 -8.41 0.68 6.80
C GLY A 39 -7.44 -0.25 7.51
N ALA A 40 -6.49 0.31 8.28
CA ALA A 40 -5.56 -0.48 9.06
C ALA A 40 -6.26 -1.29 10.17
N ALA A 41 -7.23 -0.69 10.86
CA ALA A 41 -8.04 -1.39 11.86
C ALA A 41 -8.86 -2.53 11.23
N LEU A 42 -9.48 -2.28 10.08
CA LEU A 42 -10.23 -3.29 9.33
C LEU A 42 -9.31 -4.43 8.87
N ALA A 43 -8.14 -4.11 8.31
CA ALA A 43 -7.16 -5.11 7.91
C ALA A 43 -6.72 -5.99 9.09
N LEU A 44 -6.51 -5.39 10.28
CA LEU A 44 -6.20 -6.14 11.49
C LEU A 44 -7.36 -7.03 11.93
N ILE A 45 -8.60 -6.54 11.90
CA ILE A 45 -9.80 -7.34 12.22
C ILE A 45 -9.93 -8.53 11.26
N LEU A 46 -9.74 -8.29 9.95
CA LEU A 46 -9.78 -9.33 8.92
C LEU A 46 -8.65 -10.34 9.05
N LEU A 47 -7.50 -9.94 9.57
CA LEU A 47 -6.38 -10.85 9.85
C LEU A 47 -6.61 -11.68 11.12
N VAL A 48 -7.07 -11.05 12.20
CA VAL A 48 -7.20 -11.69 13.52
C VAL A 48 -8.41 -12.63 13.59
N THR A 49 -9.53 -12.25 12.96
CA THR A 49 -10.79 -13.02 13.08
C THR A 49 -10.63 -14.47 12.57
N PRO A 50 -10.07 -14.74 11.37
CA PRO A 50 -9.84 -16.10 10.91
C PRO A 50 -8.87 -16.86 11.82
N LEU A 51 -7.81 -16.21 12.31
CA LEU A 51 -6.85 -16.86 13.23
C LEU A 51 -7.52 -17.33 14.51
N VAL A 52 -8.39 -16.50 15.10
CA VAL A 52 -9.20 -16.88 16.27
C VAL A 52 -10.15 -18.02 15.92
N GLN A 53 -10.82 -17.96 14.77
CA GLN A 53 -11.72 -19.04 14.32
C GLN A 53 -10.98 -20.37 14.13
N TYR A 54 -9.77 -20.34 13.57
CA TYR A 54 -8.94 -21.53 13.38
C TYR A 54 -8.45 -22.09 14.72
N ALA A 55 -8.15 -21.24 15.70
CA ALA A 55 -7.74 -21.66 17.03
C ALA A 55 -8.90 -22.31 17.82
N LEU A 56 -10.13 -21.80 17.63
CA LEU A 56 -11.30 -22.27 18.37
C LEU A 56 -12.05 -23.42 17.68
N ASN A 57 -11.85 -23.64 16.38
CA ASN A 57 -12.58 -24.63 15.60
C ASN A 57 -11.62 -25.60 14.86
N PRO A 58 -11.32 -26.78 15.43
CA PRO A 58 -10.38 -27.73 14.85
C PRO A 58 -10.85 -28.28 13.49
N ARG A 59 -12.17 -28.39 13.26
CA ARG A 59 -12.70 -28.82 11.95
C ARG A 59 -12.42 -27.80 10.86
N LEU A 60 -12.56 -26.51 11.19
CA LEU A 60 -12.24 -25.43 10.25
C LEU A 60 -10.74 -25.40 9.95
N LEU A 61 -9.90 -25.59 10.97
CA LEU A 61 -8.45 -25.69 10.79
C LEU A 61 -8.06 -26.86 9.87
N GLU A 62 -8.66 -28.04 10.06
CA GLU A 62 -8.43 -29.19 9.18
C GLU A 62 -8.86 -28.90 7.74
N ALA A 63 -10.03 -28.31 7.53
CA ALA A 63 -10.52 -27.93 6.20
C ALA A 63 -9.59 -26.92 5.49
N VAL A 64 -9.06 -25.95 6.23
CA VAL A 64 -8.09 -24.97 5.69
C VAL A 64 -6.77 -25.65 5.36
N ARG A 65 -6.28 -26.56 6.21
CA ARG A 65 -5.05 -27.33 5.95
C ARG A 65 -5.17 -28.22 4.72
N SER A 66 -6.29 -28.93 4.57
CA SER A 66 -6.53 -29.77 3.40
C SER A 66 -6.62 -28.92 2.13
N PHE A 67 -7.30 -27.78 2.19
CA PHE A 67 -7.39 -26.86 1.06
C PHE A 67 -6.00 -26.42 0.57
N PHE A 68 -5.13 -25.93 1.47
CA PHE A 68 -3.78 -25.50 1.08
C PHE A 68 -2.84 -26.66 0.73
N ALA A 69 -3.10 -27.88 1.21
CA ALA A 69 -2.37 -29.07 0.76
C ALA A 69 -2.69 -29.42 -0.70
N GLU A 70 -3.95 -29.27 -1.11
CA GLU A 70 -4.39 -29.47 -2.50
C GLU A 70 -4.03 -28.28 -3.40
N HIS A 71 -4.00 -27.07 -2.84
CA HIS A 71 -3.80 -25.81 -3.54
C HIS A 71 -2.58 -25.05 -3.00
N PRO A 72 -1.35 -25.59 -3.13
CA PRO A 72 -0.17 -25.07 -2.46
C PRO A 72 0.23 -23.64 -2.90
N LEU A 73 -0.25 -23.20 -4.06
CA LEU A 73 0.01 -21.85 -4.59
C LEU A 73 -1.12 -20.85 -4.30
N HIS A 74 -2.29 -21.29 -3.82
CA HIS A 74 -3.34 -20.35 -3.42
C HIS A 74 -2.89 -19.60 -2.18
N GLY A 75 -2.96 -18.27 -2.21
CA GLY A 75 -2.48 -17.45 -1.11
C GLY A 75 -0.96 -17.43 -0.98
N ALA A 76 -0.20 -17.69 -2.06
CA ALA A 76 1.25 -17.53 -2.15
C ALA A 76 1.69 -16.06 -2.04
N LEU A 77 1.33 -15.44 -0.91
CA LEU A 77 1.58 -14.05 -0.53
C LEU A 77 1.13 -13.03 -1.59
N MET A 78 0.13 -13.39 -2.40
CA MET A 78 -0.39 -12.55 -3.49
C MET A 78 0.68 -12.09 -4.48
N VAL A 79 1.77 -12.86 -4.63
CA VAL A 79 2.84 -12.52 -5.58
C VAL A 79 2.32 -12.69 -7.00
N PRO A 80 2.33 -11.64 -7.84
CA PRO A 80 1.77 -11.73 -9.18
C PRO A 80 2.43 -12.81 -10.03
N GLY A 81 1.60 -13.68 -10.61
CA GLY A 81 2.03 -14.82 -11.42
C GLY A 81 2.52 -16.05 -10.65
N MET A 82 2.61 -15.98 -9.32
CA MET A 82 2.78 -17.16 -8.45
C MET A 82 1.45 -17.59 -7.84
N ASP A 83 0.69 -16.62 -7.33
CA ASP A 83 -0.68 -16.87 -6.87
C ASP A 83 -1.61 -16.97 -8.10
N PRO A 84 -2.34 -18.09 -8.30
CA PRO A 84 -3.28 -18.25 -9.42
C PRO A 84 -4.35 -17.15 -9.50
N MET A 85 -4.65 -16.48 -8.38
CA MET A 85 -5.62 -15.40 -8.32
C MET A 85 -5.08 -14.04 -8.79
N VAL A 86 -3.75 -13.89 -8.91
CA VAL A 86 -3.11 -12.61 -9.25
C VAL A 86 -2.43 -12.72 -10.62
N PRO A 87 -3.03 -12.16 -11.69
CA PRO A 87 -2.45 -12.27 -13.02
C PRO A 87 -1.10 -11.55 -13.09
N LEU A 88 -0.12 -12.16 -13.76
CA LEU A 88 1.28 -11.73 -13.75
C LEU A 88 1.45 -10.24 -14.13
N VAL A 89 1.09 -9.86 -15.35
CA VAL A 89 1.37 -8.51 -15.88
C VAL A 89 0.56 -7.42 -15.18
N PRO A 90 -0.79 -7.46 -15.15
CA PRO A 90 -1.56 -6.41 -14.49
C PRO A 90 -1.37 -6.41 -12.96
N GLY A 91 -1.06 -7.57 -12.36
CA GLY A 91 -0.75 -7.66 -10.94
C GLY A 91 0.55 -6.94 -10.58
N TRP A 92 1.64 -7.12 -11.34
CA TRP A 92 2.89 -6.39 -11.12
C TRP A 92 2.71 -4.88 -11.32
N ILE A 93 1.95 -4.47 -12.35
CA ILE A 93 1.65 -3.04 -12.58
C ILE A 93 0.88 -2.47 -11.38
N ALA A 94 -0.18 -3.15 -10.93
CA ALA A 94 -0.97 -2.71 -9.79
C ALA A 94 -0.15 -2.63 -8.50
N LEU A 95 0.72 -3.62 -8.25
CA LEU A 95 1.58 -3.66 -7.07
C LEU A 95 2.58 -2.51 -7.06
N ILE A 96 3.29 -2.28 -8.16
CA ILE A 96 4.26 -1.19 -8.28
C ILE A 96 3.58 0.17 -8.10
N MET A 97 2.42 0.37 -8.73
CA MET A 97 1.66 1.62 -8.61
C MET A 97 1.17 1.85 -7.18
N THR A 98 0.58 0.83 -6.56
CA THR A 98 0.04 0.90 -5.19
C THR A 98 1.13 1.19 -4.17
N LEU A 99 2.28 0.49 -4.25
CA LEU A 99 3.41 0.73 -3.35
C LEU A 99 4.03 2.12 -3.58
N SER A 100 4.17 2.54 -4.84
CA SER A 100 4.71 3.88 -5.14
C SER A 100 3.83 4.98 -4.54
N ILE A 101 2.51 4.88 -4.70
CA ILE A 101 1.56 5.86 -4.15
C ILE A 101 1.58 5.82 -2.61
N HIS A 102 1.68 4.64 -2.01
CA HIS A 102 1.79 4.45 -0.56
C HIS A 102 2.97 5.24 0.02
N GLU A 103 4.17 4.97 -0.48
CA GLU A 103 5.42 5.57 0.01
C GLU A 103 5.49 7.07 -0.27
N ILE A 104 5.06 7.50 -1.46
CA ILE A 104 4.97 8.92 -1.81
C ILE A 104 3.99 9.64 -0.87
N SER A 105 2.89 9.00 -0.48
CA SER A 105 1.89 9.63 0.38
C SER A 105 2.40 9.87 1.80
N HIS A 106 3.20 8.95 2.37
CA HIS A 106 3.90 9.22 3.62
C HIS A 106 4.80 10.45 3.51
N ALA A 107 5.61 10.51 2.44
CA ALA A 107 6.55 11.61 2.23
C ALA A 107 5.85 12.96 1.98
N VAL A 108 4.77 12.97 1.19
CA VAL A 108 3.94 14.15 0.96
C VAL A 108 3.29 14.63 2.25
N ALA A 109 2.71 13.72 3.04
CA ALA A 109 2.10 14.06 4.31
C ALA A 109 3.15 14.62 5.29
N ALA A 110 4.33 14.01 5.36
CA ALA A 110 5.42 14.48 6.22
C ALA A 110 5.87 15.90 5.84
N ALA A 111 6.12 16.15 4.55
CA ALA A 111 6.52 17.46 4.05
C ALA A 111 5.47 18.52 4.35
N ARG A 112 4.21 18.24 4.00
CA ARG A 112 3.12 19.22 4.10
C ARG A 112 2.72 19.52 5.54
N LEU A 113 2.79 18.53 6.41
CA LEU A 113 2.49 18.70 7.84
C LEU A 113 3.66 19.33 8.61
N GLY A 114 4.80 19.57 7.96
CA GLY A 114 6.02 20.07 8.60
C GLY A 114 6.59 19.06 9.60
N ALA A 115 6.42 17.77 9.33
CA ALA A 115 6.84 16.69 10.21
C ALA A 115 8.18 16.06 9.77
N GLY A 116 8.57 16.25 8.51
CA GLY A 116 9.87 15.82 7.95
C GLY A 116 9.94 16.15 6.46
N GLU A 117 11.13 16.08 5.88
CA GLU A 117 11.35 16.36 4.45
C GLU A 117 11.83 15.11 3.70
N PRO A 118 11.36 14.87 2.45
CA PRO A 118 11.86 13.80 1.60
C PRO A 118 13.29 14.10 1.15
N ARG A 119 14.21 13.15 1.37
CA ARG A 119 15.65 13.29 1.02
C ARG A 119 16.02 12.52 -0.24
N ALA A 120 15.53 11.29 -0.34
CA ALA A 120 15.77 10.41 -1.48
C ALA A 120 14.55 9.52 -1.73
N VAL A 121 14.35 9.13 -2.97
CA VAL A 121 13.40 8.07 -3.35
C VAL A 121 14.23 6.93 -3.89
N GLY A 122 13.93 5.70 -3.47
CA GLY A 122 14.64 4.54 -3.96
C GLY A 122 13.75 3.33 -4.19
N ALA A 123 14.33 2.35 -4.88
CA ALA A 123 13.74 1.04 -5.07
C ALA A 123 14.80 -0.04 -4.86
N LEU A 124 14.41 -1.10 -4.16
CA LEU A 124 15.19 -2.27 -3.86
C LEU A 124 14.77 -3.41 -4.78
N PHE A 125 15.74 -4.00 -5.45
CA PHE A 125 15.55 -5.11 -6.36
C PHE A 125 16.29 -6.34 -5.88
N LEU A 126 15.61 -7.48 -5.99
CA LEU A 126 16.21 -8.80 -5.87
C LEU A 126 16.27 -9.42 -7.27
N GLY A 127 17.43 -9.31 -7.91
CA GLY A 127 17.55 -9.61 -9.34
C GLY A 127 16.61 -8.69 -10.16
N PRO A 128 15.74 -9.22 -11.03
CA PRO A 128 14.79 -8.41 -11.79
C PRO A 128 13.51 -8.05 -11.01
N ILE A 129 13.32 -8.59 -9.81
CA ILE A 129 12.07 -8.45 -9.06
C ILE A 129 12.14 -7.22 -8.15
N PRO A 130 11.24 -6.23 -8.29
CA PRO A 130 11.16 -5.12 -7.36
C PRO A 130 10.59 -5.64 -6.03
N VAL A 131 11.39 -5.54 -4.97
CA VAL A 131 11.00 -6.02 -3.63
C VAL A 131 10.40 -4.91 -2.80
N ALA A 132 10.90 -3.68 -2.93
CA ALA A 132 10.36 -2.53 -2.22
C ALA A 132 10.64 -1.23 -2.97
N GLY A 133 9.69 -0.30 -2.95
CA GLY A 133 9.96 1.11 -3.13
C GLY A 133 10.06 1.77 -1.76
N TYR A 134 10.83 2.85 -1.63
CA TYR A 134 10.88 3.60 -0.39
C TYR A 134 11.12 5.08 -0.65
N VAL A 135 10.66 5.92 0.26
CA VAL A 135 11.04 7.33 0.31
C VAL A 135 11.72 7.61 1.64
N ASP A 136 12.98 8.03 1.59
CA ASP A 136 13.71 8.43 2.79
C ASP A 136 13.19 9.79 3.27
N VAL A 137 12.57 9.79 4.44
CA VAL A 137 12.02 10.96 5.11
C VAL A 137 12.69 11.09 6.47
N ASN A 138 13.08 12.31 6.85
CA ASN A 138 13.65 12.54 8.18
C ASN A 138 12.66 12.06 9.28
N PRO A 139 13.06 11.14 10.19
CA PRO A 139 12.17 10.50 11.15
C PRO A 139 11.67 11.42 12.29
N SER A 140 11.93 12.73 12.22
CA SER A 140 11.43 13.72 13.18
C SER A 140 9.91 13.64 13.42
N PHE A 141 9.15 13.14 12.44
CA PHE A 141 7.70 12.99 12.53
C PHE A 141 7.25 11.97 13.58
N ILE A 142 8.05 10.94 13.89
CA ILE A 142 7.69 9.83 14.78
C ILE A 142 7.41 10.34 16.21
N LYS A 143 8.06 11.43 16.62
CA LYS A 143 7.87 12.05 17.94
C LYS A 143 6.74 13.09 17.98
N SER A 144 6.14 13.41 16.83
CA SER A 144 5.13 14.46 16.71
C SER A 144 3.71 13.88 16.78
N ARG A 145 2.73 14.67 17.26
CA ARG A 145 1.30 14.28 17.16
C ARG A 145 0.84 14.05 15.72
N LYS A 146 1.56 14.59 14.74
CA LYS A 146 1.28 14.43 13.30
C LYS A 146 1.86 13.13 12.73
N GLY A 147 2.64 12.38 13.52
CA GLY A 147 3.23 11.12 13.09
C GLY A 147 2.18 10.08 12.70
N LEU A 148 1.06 10.03 13.43
CA LEU A 148 -0.05 9.13 13.09
C LEU A 148 -0.68 9.49 11.74
N ASP A 149 -0.83 10.79 11.43
CA ASP A 149 -1.37 11.24 10.15
C ASP A 149 -0.45 10.87 8.99
N VAL A 150 0.87 11.01 9.20
CA VAL A 150 1.91 10.61 8.24
C VAL A 150 1.88 9.10 8.00
N VAL A 151 1.87 8.29 9.06
CA VAL A 151 1.81 6.82 8.97
C VAL A 151 0.48 6.34 8.38
N ALA A 152 -0.62 7.03 8.61
CA ALA A 152 -1.90 6.65 8.02
C ALA A 152 -2.02 7.06 6.54
N ALA A 153 -1.24 8.05 6.07
CA ALA A 153 -1.38 8.61 4.73
C ALA A 153 -1.15 7.58 3.61
N GLY A 154 -0.21 6.65 3.76
CA GLY A 154 0.04 5.60 2.77
C GLY A 154 -1.13 4.62 2.61
N VAL A 155 -1.68 4.14 3.72
CA VAL A 155 -2.86 3.25 3.68
C VAL A 155 -4.07 4.03 3.16
N GLY A 156 -4.27 5.25 3.65
CA GLY A 156 -5.39 6.09 3.28
C GLY A 156 -5.41 6.46 1.80
N SER A 157 -4.25 6.75 1.20
CA SER A 157 -4.15 7.08 -0.21
C SER A 157 -4.41 5.88 -1.11
N ASN A 158 -3.97 4.68 -0.71
CA ASN A 158 -4.29 3.45 -1.43
C ASN A 158 -5.78 3.14 -1.41
N ILE A 159 -6.45 3.33 -0.26
CA ILE A 159 -7.90 3.17 -0.14
C ILE A 159 -8.62 4.22 -1.01
N LEU A 160 -8.19 5.48 -0.96
CA LEU A 160 -8.75 6.53 -1.79
C LEU A 160 -8.60 6.22 -3.29
N LEU A 161 -7.43 5.75 -3.71
CA LEU A 161 -7.17 5.32 -5.08
C LEU A 161 -8.07 4.15 -5.47
N ALA A 162 -8.19 3.14 -4.62
CA ALA A 162 -9.05 1.99 -4.86
C ALA A 162 -10.52 2.41 -5.04
N LEU A 163 -11.02 3.33 -4.19
CA LEU A 163 -12.37 3.89 -4.31
C LEU A 163 -12.55 4.67 -5.62
N LEU A 164 -11.55 5.46 -6.03
CA LEU A 164 -11.59 6.20 -7.29
C LEU A 164 -11.61 5.25 -8.50
N CYS A 165 -10.72 4.24 -8.52
CA CYS A 165 -10.69 3.22 -9.56
C CYS A 165 -12.01 2.46 -9.62
N TRP A 166 -12.56 2.05 -8.48
CA TRP A 166 -13.85 1.39 -8.40
C TRP A 166 -14.96 2.27 -8.97
N LEU A 167 -15.05 3.55 -8.56
CA LEU A 167 -16.05 4.47 -9.08
C LEU A 167 -15.95 4.66 -10.60
N ILE A 168 -14.74 4.84 -11.13
CA ILE A 168 -14.51 4.98 -12.57
C ILE A 168 -14.99 3.72 -13.32
N LEU A 169 -14.63 2.54 -12.81
CA LEU A 169 -15.03 1.27 -13.42
C LEU A 169 -16.54 1.02 -13.32
N SER A 170 -17.17 1.38 -12.20
CA SER A 170 -18.63 1.29 -12.02
C SER A 170 -19.38 2.19 -12.99
N VAL A 171 -18.92 3.44 -13.18
CA VAL A 171 -19.50 4.35 -14.18
C VAL A 171 -19.28 3.79 -15.59
N TYR A 172 -18.09 3.29 -15.89
CA TYR A 172 -17.80 2.67 -17.19
C TYR A 172 -18.71 1.47 -17.47
N ALA A 173 -18.89 0.58 -16.49
CA ALA A 173 -19.77 -0.58 -16.60
C ALA A 173 -21.23 -0.15 -16.87
N LEU A 174 -21.72 0.84 -16.10
CA LEU A 174 -23.06 1.39 -16.28
C LEU A 174 -23.26 1.96 -17.69
N LEU A 175 -22.27 2.71 -18.22
CA LEU A 175 -22.32 3.26 -19.57
C LEU A 175 -22.26 2.19 -20.68
N ARG A 176 -21.78 0.98 -20.35
CA ARG A 176 -21.69 -0.17 -21.28
C ARG A 176 -22.83 -1.16 -21.11
N GLY A 177 -23.72 -0.96 -20.13
CA GLY A 177 -24.82 -1.88 -19.82
C GLY A 177 -24.35 -3.23 -19.26
N LEU A 178 -23.19 -3.25 -18.59
CA LEU A 178 -22.64 -4.41 -17.89
C LEU A 178 -23.13 -4.50 -16.45
#